data_AF-A0A1H9RYM9-F1
#
_entry.id   AF-A0A1H9RYM9-F1
#
_cell.length_a   1.000
_cell.length_b   1.000
_cell.length_c   1.000
_cell.angle_alpha   90.00
_cell.angle_beta   90.00
_cell.angle_gamma   90.00
#
_symmetry.space_group_name_H-M   'P 1'
#
loop_
_entity.id
_entity.type
_entity.pdbx_description
1 polymer ?
#
loop_
_entity_poly.entity_id
_entity_poly.type
_entity_poly.pdbx_seq_one_letter_code
_entity_poly.pdbx_strand_id
1 'polypeptide(L)' 'MAEKYKDTRYRNATSEGKKLTKLYDGNGLFLWVHEDGRKYWRLRYRIHGKEKSISLGVYPDVSLSEA' A
#
# COMPACT_ATOMS: atom_id res chain seq x y z
N MET A 1 17.21 10.41 -8.73
CA MET A 1 17.13 11.26 -7.52
C MET A 1 15.69 11.62 -7.11
N ALA A 2 14.63 11.19 -7.81
CA ALA A 2 13.24 11.53 -7.49
C ALA A 2 12.53 10.57 -6.51
N GLU A 3 13.11 9.40 -6.22
CA GLU A 3 12.38 8.31 -5.53
C GLU A 3 12.41 8.40 -3.99
N LYS A 4 13.29 9.22 -3.41
CA LYS A 4 13.50 9.28 -1.95
C LYS A 4 12.40 10.01 -1.17
N TYR A 5 11.58 10.82 -1.82
CA TYR A 5 10.66 11.74 -1.14
C TYR A 5 9.26 11.16 -0.90
N LYS A 6 8.86 10.11 -1.64
CA LYS A 6 7.53 9.52 -1.51
C LYS A 6 7.41 8.50 -0.36
N ASP A 7 8.52 7.89 0.06
CA ASP A 7 8.54 6.88 1.14
C ASP A 7 7.99 7.38 2.47
N THR A 8 8.28 8.64 2.83
CA THR A 8 7.91 9.26 4.11
C THR A 8 6.42 9.17 4.42
N ARG A 9 5.55 9.22 3.40
CA ARG A 9 4.10 9.11 3.57
C ARG A 9 3.68 7.71 4.03
N TYR A 10 4.24 6.66 3.44
CA TYR A 10 3.93 5.27 3.79
C TYR A 10 4.63 4.87 5.08
N ARG A 11 5.82 5.40 5.31
CA ARG A 11 6.57 5.22 6.56
C ARG A 11 5.80 5.74 7.77
N ASN A 12 5.22 6.93 7.68
CA ASN A 12 4.44 7.54 8.77
C ASN A 12 2.96 7.15 8.76
N ALA A 13 2.51 6.35 7.79
CA ALA A 13 1.13 5.89 7.76
C ALA A 13 0.85 4.99 8.97
N THR A 14 -0.19 5.34 9.72
CA THR A 14 -0.71 4.57 10.85
C THR A 14 -2.14 4.16 10.56
N SER A 15 -2.67 3.21 11.32
CA SER A 15 -4.06 2.78 11.14
C SER A 15 -5.08 3.79 11.68
N GLU A 16 -4.65 4.93 12.22
CA GLU A 16 -5.52 5.97 12.81
C GLU A 16 -6.55 5.40 13.81
N GLY A 17 -6.15 4.39 14.58
CA GLY A 17 -7.03 3.71 15.54
C GLY A 17 -8.07 2.76 14.92
N LYS A 18 -8.00 2.53 13.61
CA LYS A 18 -8.82 1.54 12.89
C LYS A 18 -8.08 0.20 12.84
N LYS A 19 -8.84 -0.89 12.69
CA LYS A 19 -8.28 -2.24 12.46
C LYS A 19 -7.44 -2.33 11.18
N LEU A 20 -7.89 -1.61 10.14
CA LEU A 20 -7.24 -1.56 8.84
C LEU A 20 -7.54 -0.22 8.15
N THR A 21 -6.48 0.48 7.75
CA THR A 21 -6.58 1.71 6.94
C THR A 21 -5.99 1.47 5.57
N LYS A 22 -6.69 1.96 4.54
CA LYS A 22 -6.25 1.85 3.14
C LYS A 22 -5.72 3.20 2.68
N LEU A 23 -4.43 3.26 2.38
CA LEU A 23 -3.78 4.45 1.85
C LEU A 23 -3.60 4.30 0.34
N TYR A 24 -4.41 4.99 -0.43
CA TYR A 24 -4.37 4.92 -1.89
C TYR A 24 -3.23 5.78 -2.46
N ASP A 25 -2.42 5.22 -3.36
CA ASP A 25 -1.38 5.95 -4.08
C ASP A 25 -1.78 6.35 -5.52
N GLY A 26 -2.71 5.61 -6.13
CA GLY A 26 -3.14 5.84 -7.51
C GLY A 26 -2.93 4.61 -8.38
N ASN A 27 -3.44 4.61 -9.61
CA ASN A 27 -3.37 3.46 -10.53
C ASN A 27 -3.86 2.11 -9.95
N GLY A 28 -4.71 2.17 -8.92
CA GLY A 28 -5.19 0.99 -8.20
C GLY A 28 -4.25 0.49 -7.09
N LEU A 29 -3.06 1.08 -6.92
CA LEU A 29 -2.13 0.77 -5.83
C LEU A 29 -2.59 1.41 -4.52
N PHE A 30 -2.56 0.64 -3.45
CA PHE A 30 -2.82 1.11 -2.10
C PHE A 30 -2.05 0.29 -1.06
N LEU A 31 -1.77 0.93 0.07
CA LEU A 31 -1.16 0.29 1.23
C LEU A 31 -2.22 -0.06 2.26
N TRP A 32 -2.21 -1.30 2.73
CA TRP A 32 -2.97 -1.75 3.89
C TRP A 32 -2.15 -1.55 5.14
N VAL A 33 -2.60 -0.65 6.01
CA VAL A 33 -1.99 -0.37 7.30
C VAL A 33 -2.85 -0.99 8.39
N HIS A 34 -2.34 -2.06 9.01
CA HIS A 34 -3.00 -2.72 10.13
C HIS A 34 -2.76 -1.96 11.44
N GLU A 35 -3.62 -2.21 12.43
CA GLU A 35 -3.45 -1.67 13.79
C GLU A 35 -2.11 -2.06 14.45
N ASP A 36 -1.59 -3.25 14.12
CA ASP A 36 -0.28 -3.75 14.56
C ASP A 36 0.91 -2.99 13.91
N GLY A 37 0.64 -2.03 13.03
CA GLY A 37 1.66 -1.28 12.28
C GLY A 37 2.20 -2.02 11.05
N ARG A 38 1.74 -3.26 10.80
CA ARG A 38 2.07 -4.01 9.58
C ARG A 38 1.47 -3.34 8.35
N LYS A 39 2.28 -3.30 7.28
CA LYS A 39 1.96 -2.58 6.06
C LYS A 39 2.10 -3.49 4.85
N TYR A 40 1.06 -3.58 4.02
CA TYR A 40 1.03 -4.46 2.86
C TYR A 40 0.67 -3.70 1.59
N TRP A 41 1.50 -3.84 0.57
CA TRP A 41 1.17 -3.31 -0.76
C TRP A 41 0.12 -4.17 -1.42
N ARG A 42 -0.91 -3.51 -1.93
CA ARG A 42 -2.03 -4.14 -2.61
C ARG A 42 -2.35 -3.38 -3.90
N LEU A 43 -2.53 -4.11 -4.98
CA LEU A 43 -2.96 -3.56 -6.26
C LEU A 43 -4.37 -4.03 -6.57
N ARG A 44 -5.29 -3.08 -6.78
CA ARG A 44 -6.63 -3.33 -7.33
C ARG A 44 -6.51 -3.37 -8.84
N TYR A 45 -6.96 -4.47 -9.42
CA TYR A 45 -6.99 -4.67 -10.86
C TYR A 45 -8.33 -5.30 -11.27
N ARG A 46 -8.61 -5.29 -12.57
CA ARG A 46 -9.83 -5.87 -13.13
C ARG A 46 -9.47 -6.89 -14.20
N ILE A 47 -10.00 -8.10 -14.08
CA ILE A 47 -9.87 -9.16 -15.07
C ILE A 47 -11.27 -9.69 -15.37
N HIS A 48 -11.64 -9.77 -16.65
CA HIS A 48 -12.98 -10.19 -17.09
C HIS A 48 -14.12 -9.41 -16.40
N GLY A 49 -13.97 -8.10 -16.24
CA GLY A 49 -14.96 -7.23 -15.58
C GLY A 49 -15.09 -7.42 -14.07
N LYS A 50 -14.36 -8.38 -13.47
CA LYS A 50 -14.36 -8.62 -12.03
C LYS A 50 -13.19 -7.90 -11.38
N GLU A 51 -13.50 -7.18 -10.32
CA GLU A 51 -12.52 -6.55 -9.48
C GLU A 51 -11.80 -7.57 -8.60
N LYS A 52 -10.48 -7.46 -8.58
CA LYS A 52 -9.60 -8.28 -7.77
C LYS A 52 -8.55 -7.39 -7.12
N SER A 53 -7.95 -7.93 -6.06
CA SER A 53 -6.77 -7.34 -5.46
C SER A 53 -5.69 -8.39 -5.29
N ILE A 54 -4.45 -8.02 -5.55
CA ILE A 54 -3.25 -8.84 -5.31
C ILE A 54 -2.39 -8.17 -4.26
N SER A 55 -1.70 -8.97 -3.45
CA SER A 55 -0.67 -8.49 -2.53
C SER A 55 0.66 -8.45 -3.27
N LEU A 56 1.31 -7.29 -3.32
CA LEU A 56 2.60 -7.09 -3.99
C LEU A 56 3.78 -7.32 -3.05
N GLY A 57 3.57 -7.16 -1.74
CA GLY A 57 4.60 -7.38 -0.74
C GLY A 57 4.29 -6.69 0.59
N VAL A 58 5.26 -6.77 1.50
CA VAL A 58 5.20 -6.15 2.83
C VAL A 58 6.12 -4.92 2.81
N TYR A 59 5.67 -3.80 3.34
CA TYR A 59 6.53 -2.64 3.57
C TYR A 59 7.24 -2.79 4.91
N PRO A 60 8.54 -2.45 5.06
CA PRO A 60 9.41 -1.78 4.08
C PRO A 60 10.21 -2.70 3.16
N ASP A 61 9.99 -4.02 3.22
CA ASP A 61 10.72 -5.01 2.41
C ASP A 61 10.55 -4.76 0.89
N VAL A 62 9.33 -4.38 0.48
CA VAL A 62 9.02 -3.88 -0.86
C VAL A 62 8.80 -2.38 -0.81
N SER A 63 9.65 -1.64 -1.53
CA SER A 63 9.55 -0.19 -1.66
C SER A 63 8.44 0.22 -2.65
N LEU A 64 8.03 1.48 -2.63
CA LEU A 64 7.00 1.98 -3.58
C LEU A 64 7.42 1.78 -5.05
N SER A 65 8.72 1.87 -5.36
CA SER A 65 9.21 1.71 -6.74
C SER A 65 9.09 0.27 -7.24
N GLU A 66 9.07 -0.68 -6.31
CA GLU A 66 8.98 -2.12 -6.59
C GLU A 66 7.53 -2.65 -6.60
N ALA A 67 6.56 -1.84 -6.12
CA ALA A 67 5.14 -2.19 -6.01
C ALA A 67 4.32 -1.62 -7.18
#